data_AF-A0A8H6XSH5-F1
#
_entry.id   AF-A0A8H6XSH5-F1
#
_cell.length_a   1.000
_cell.length_b   1.000
_cell.length_c   1.000
_cell.angle_alpha   90.00
_cell.angle_beta   90.00
_cell.angle_gamma   90.00
#
_symmetry.space_group_name_H-M   'P 1'
#
loop_
_entity.id
_entity.type
_entity.pdbx_description
1 polymer ?
#
loop_
_entity_poly.entity_id
_entity_poly.type
_entity_poly.pdbx_seq_one_letter_code
_entity_poly.pdbx_strand_id
1 'polypeptide(L)'
;MSDDSEYEEYNDFAGLTEEDFARLDHAASESSLLNPPSLGIAALSQTPDRVEGTAMPSIFIEIEGSVANAEQGSPIQRYRRGGTLSVTDLISLAWCEVQFDYGMRQKRFRRLADRPPSFRAESGKEIVVQQDVAARNDKTTKRGQFIHKELELELRPEEIQVVIATEEERWAFRSV
;
A
#
# COMPACT_ATOMS: atom_id res chain seq x y z
N MET A 1 -2.73 -17.20 -34.42
CA MET A 1 -4.18 -16.92 -34.37
C MET A 1 -4.45 -16.64 -32.90
N SER A 2 -4.58 -15.36 -32.57
CA SER A 2 -4.85 -14.90 -31.22
C SER A 2 -6.36 -14.98 -30.99
N ASP A 3 -6.78 -15.60 -29.88
CA ASP A 3 -8.18 -15.60 -29.43
C ASP A 3 -8.49 -14.22 -28.85
N ASP A 4 -8.94 -13.30 -29.70
CA ASP A 4 -9.43 -11.98 -29.28
C ASP A 4 -10.83 -12.05 -28.61
N SER A 5 -11.40 -13.24 -28.44
CA SER A 5 -12.76 -13.46 -27.92
C SER A 5 -12.88 -13.46 -26.39
N GLU A 6 -11.79 -13.55 -25.64
CA GLU A 6 -11.83 -13.57 -24.15
C GLU A 6 -12.25 -12.20 -23.57
N TYR A 7 -12.08 -11.12 -24.33
CA TYR A 7 -12.41 -9.76 -23.90
C TYR A 7 -13.81 -9.29 -24.33
N GLU A 8 -14.50 -10.01 -25.23
CA GLU A 8 -15.87 -9.66 -25.60
C GLU A 8 -16.87 -9.89 -24.46
N GLU A 9 -16.59 -10.83 -23.55
CA GLU A 9 -17.42 -11.12 -22.37
C GLU A 9 -17.38 -9.99 -21.32
N TYR A 10 -16.36 -9.12 -21.35
CA TYR A 10 -16.20 -7.99 -20.42
C TYR A 10 -16.71 -6.66 -20.98
N ASN A 11 -17.54 -6.69 -22.03
CA ASN A 11 -18.14 -5.47 -22.57
C ASN A 11 -19.38 -5.02 -21.76
N ASP A 12 -19.25 -5.01 -20.43
CA ASP A 12 -20.28 -4.56 -19.47
C ASP A 12 -20.64 -3.07 -19.67
N PHE A 13 -19.84 -2.34 -20.45
CA PHE A 13 -20.04 -0.93 -20.78
C PHE A 13 -20.87 -0.70 -22.06
N ALA A 14 -21.18 -1.75 -22.84
CA ALA A 14 -21.95 -1.62 -24.08
C ALA A 14 -23.39 -1.12 -23.86
N GLY A 15 -23.91 -1.25 -22.64
CA GLY A 15 -25.24 -0.76 -22.25
C GLY A 15 -25.25 0.63 -21.63
N LEU A 16 -24.10 1.29 -21.45
CA LEU A 16 -24.06 2.65 -20.89
C LEU A 16 -24.38 3.66 -21.98
N THR A 17 -25.47 4.39 -21.77
CA THR A 17 -25.86 5.49 -22.66
C THR A 17 -25.17 6.78 -22.22
N GLU A 18 -25.09 7.75 -23.14
CA GLU A 18 -24.56 9.09 -22.84
C GLU A 18 -25.30 9.76 -21.67
N GLU A 19 -26.58 9.43 -21.50
CA GLU A 19 -27.43 9.88 -20.39
C GLU A 19 -26.98 9.32 -19.04
N ASP A 20 -26.45 8.08 -18.99
CA ASP A 20 -25.94 7.48 -17.76
C ASP A 20 -24.63 8.14 -17.31
N PHE A 21 -23.78 8.52 -18.26
CA PHE A 21 -22.57 9.31 -17.97
C PHE A 21 -22.93 10.71 -17.45
N ALA A 22 -23.93 11.36 -18.04
CA ALA A 22 -24.40 12.66 -17.57
C ALA A 22 -24.96 12.61 -16.13
N ARG A 23 -25.63 11.51 -15.74
CA ARG A 23 -26.09 11.29 -14.37
C ARG A 23 -24.93 11.13 -13.39
N LEU A 24 -23.88 10.41 -13.78
CA LEU A 24 -22.69 10.21 -12.94
C LEU A 24 -21.92 11.51 -12.73
N ASP A 25 -21.77 12.33 -13.78
CA ASP A 25 -21.13 13.65 -13.67
C ASP A 25 -21.93 14.62 -12.79
N HIS A 26 -23.26 14.57 -12.86
CA HIS A 26 -24.12 15.35 -11.97
C HIS A 26 -23.98 14.89 -10.51
N ALA A 27 -24.00 13.57 -10.26
CA ALA A 27 -23.83 13.00 -8.93
C ALA A 27 -22.43 13.29 -8.34
N ALA A 28 -21.38 13.26 -9.17
CA ALA A 28 -20.03 13.63 -8.76
C ALA A 28 -19.96 15.12 -8.39
N SER A 29 -20.60 15.98 -9.19
CA SER A 29 -20.67 17.42 -8.93
C SER A 29 -21.48 17.77 -7.68
N GLU A 30 -22.57 17.04 -7.41
CA GLU A 30 -23.36 17.18 -6.17
C GLU A 30 -22.62 16.64 -4.95
N SER A 31 -21.84 15.56 -5.10
CA SER A 31 -21.03 14.99 -4.02
C SER A 31 -19.85 15.89 -3.60
N SER A 32 -19.44 16.83 -4.47
CA SER A 32 -18.43 17.84 -4.13
C SER A 32 -18.92 18.89 -3.13
N LEU A 33 -20.23 18.92 -2.81
CA LEU A 33 -20.81 19.76 -1.75
C LEU A 33 -21.03 19.00 -0.43
N LEU A 34 -20.77 17.68 -0.40
CA LEU A 34 -20.72 16.91 0.83
C LEU A 34 -19.27 16.83 1.29
N ASN A 35 -18.96 17.68 2.27
CA ASN A 35 -17.74 17.61 3.06
C ASN A 35 -17.37 16.14 3.36
N PRO A 36 -16.08 15.76 3.28
CA PRO A 36 -15.63 14.52 3.93
C PRO A 36 -16.13 14.52 5.37
N PRO A 37 -16.47 13.37 5.99
CA PRO A 37 -17.00 13.35 7.35
C PRO A 37 -16.03 14.08 8.28
N SER A 38 -16.39 15.32 8.64
CA SER A 38 -15.67 16.07 9.65
C SER A 38 -15.96 15.37 10.96
N LEU A 39 -14.97 14.69 11.53
CA LEU A 39 -14.99 14.31 12.92
C LEU A 39 -15.28 15.59 13.72
N GLY A 40 -16.49 15.68 14.27
CA GLY A 40 -16.95 16.81 15.06
C GLY A 40 -16.14 16.87 16.35
N ILE A 41 -15.04 17.61 16.33
CA ILE A 41 -14.44 18.12 17.56
C ILE A 41 -15.37 19.24 18.01
N ALA A 42 -16.23 18.95 18.98
CA ALA A 42 -17.03 19.94 19.66
C ALA A 42 -16.07 20.96 20.30
N ALA A 43 -15.85 22.08 19.61
CA ALA A 43 -15.19 23.25 20.16
C ALA A 43 -16.15 23.86 21.20
N LEU A 44 -16.04 23.39 22.45
CA LEU A 44 -16.62 24.10 23.57
C LEU A 44 -15.75 25.35 23.77
N SER A 45 -16.23 26.47 23.22
CA SER A 45 -15.80 27.81 23.55
C SER A 45 -16.01 28.02 25.06
N GLN A 46 -14.95 27.80 25.82
CA GLN A 46 -14.75 28.48 27.09
C GLN A 46 -13.42 29.20 26.98
N THR A 47 -13.52 30.52 26.88
CA THR A 47 -12.39 31.43 27.00
C THR A 47 -11.69 31.20 28.32
N PRO A 48 -10.35 31.04 28.34
CA PRO A 48 -9.59 31.44 29.50
C PRO A 48 -8.86 32.73 29.17
N ASP A 49 -8.99 33.65 30.12
CA ASP A 49 -8.15 34.82 30.26
C ASP A 49 -6.67 34.50 30.01
N ARG A 50 -6.02 35.46 29.38
CA ARG A 50 -4.59 35.62 29.19
C ARG A 50 -3.78 35.17 30.40
N VAL A 51 -2.96 34.12 30.25
CA VAL A 51 -1.76 33.89 31.08
C VAL A 51 -0.60 33.47 30.18
N GLU A 52 0.54 34.10 30.46
CA GLU A 52 1.81 34.09 29.74
C GLU A 52 2.53 32.73 29.78
N GLY A 53 3.18 32.41 28.66
CA GLY A 53 4.40 31.61 28.62
C GLY A 53 4.25 30.08 28.70
N THR A 54 5.16 29.41 27.99
CA THR A 54 5.64 28.02 28.17
C THR A 54 5.18 26.98 27.12
N ALA A 55 6.19 26.43 26.44
CA ALA A 55 6.31 25.13 25.80
C ALA A 55 5.34 24.72 24.66
N MET A 56 5.94 24.33 23.53
CA MET A 56 5.30 23.60 22.42
C MET A 56 4.44 22.45 22.94
N PRO A 57 3.19 22.28 22.46
CA PRO A 57 2.37 21.15 22.86
C PRO A 57 2.93 19.86 22.22
N SER A 58 3.58 19.04 23.03
CA SER A 58 3.89 17.65 22.69
C SER A 58 2.60 16.85 22.77
N ILE A 59 2.14 16.31 21.65
CA ILE A 59 1.01 15.38 21.60
C ILE A 59 1.49 14.07 22.21
N PHE A 60 1.08 13.79 23.45
CA PHE A 60 1.23 12.48 24.06
C PHE A 60 0.01 11.64 23.68
N ILE A 61 0.23 10.59 22.88
CA ILE A 61 -0.78 9.57 22.64
C ILE A 61 -0.61 8.54 23.76
N GLU A 62 -1.48 8.59 24.76
CA GLU A 62 -1.59 7.53 25.75
C GLU A 62 -2.30 6.34 25.09
N ILE A 63 -1.50 5.40 24.59
CA ILE A 63 -2.00 4.12 24.11
C ILE A 63 -2.26 3.27 25.36
N GLU A 64 -3.51 3.19 25.79
CA GLU A 64 -3.94 2.20 26.79
C GLU A 64 -3.67 0.80 26.23
N GLY A 65 -2.55 0.22 26.67
CA GLY A 65 -2.05 -1.05 26.17
C GLY A 65 -2.96 -2.20 26.58
N SER A 66 -3.73 -2.71 25.62
CA SER A 66 -4.20 -4.09 25.66
C SER A 66 -2.97 -5.00 25.70
N VAL A 67 -2.87 -5.81 26.75
CA VAL A 67 -1.82 -6.82 26.98
C VAL A 67 -2.00 -7.99 26.01
N ALA A 68 -1.83 -7.73 24.71
CA ALA A 68 -1.83 -8.74 23.67
C ALA A 68 -0.38 -9.01 23.24
N ASN A 69 0.22 -10.06 23.84
CA ASN A 69 1.46 -10.72 23.40
C ASN A 69 2.66 -9.81 23.05
N ALA A 70 3.29 -9.22 24.07
CA ALA A 70 4.56 -8.50 23.97
C ALA A 70 5.78 -9.37 23.54
N GLU A 71 5.62 -10.69 23.43
CA GLU A 71 6.67 -11.65 23.02
C GLU A 71 7.03 -11.57 21.53
N GLN A 72 6.20 -10.91 20.73
CA GLN A 72 6.36 -10.89 19.29
C GLN A 72 6.65 -9.43 18.91
N GLY A 73 7.86 -9.13 18.39
CA GLY A 73 8.29 -7.75 18.07
C GLY A 73 7.34 -6.97 17.13
N SER A 74 7.61 -5.71 16.81
CA SER A 74 6.73 -4.97 15.89
C SER A 74 6.66 -5.64 14.50
N PRO A 75 5.59 -5.47 13.69
CA PRO A 75 5.48 -6.13 12.39
C PRO A 75 6.67 -5.87 11.46
N ILE A 76 7.27 -4.68 11.56
CA ILE A 76 8.48 -4.30 10.85
C ILE A 76 9.67 -5.19 11.27
N GLN A 77 9.86 -5.44 12.56
CA GLN A 77 10.90 -6.34 13.08
C GLN A 77 10.66 -7.79 12.67
N ARG A 78 9.40 -8.24 12.63
CA ARG A 78 9.07 -9.64 12.30
C ARG A 78 9.24 -9.97 10.82
N TYR A 79 8.76 -9.08 9.94
CA TYR A 79 8.58 -9.40 8.52
C TYR A 79 9.57 -8.68 7.60
N ARG A 80 10.24 -7.61 8.07
CA ARG A 80 11.15 -6.79 7.26
C ARG A 80 12.53 -6.68 7.89
N ARG A 81 13.50 -7.43 7.34
CA ARG A 81 14.91 -7.41 7.77
C ARG A 81 15.56 -6.02 7.66
N GLY A 82 15.08 -5.17 6.75
CA GLY A 82 15.61 -3.82 6.53
C GLY A 82 15.01 -2.74 7.44
N GLY A 83 14.11 -3.10 8.36
CA GLY A 83 13.51 -2.11 9.27
C GLY A 83 12.62 -1.07 8.58
N THR A 84 12.15 -1.33 7.36
CA THR A 84 11.26 -0.44 6.58
C THR A 84 10.06 -1.21 6.04
N LEU A 85 8.90 -0.55 6.01
CA LEU A 85 7.68 -1.05 5.37
C LEU A 85 7.59 -0.49 3.95
N SER A 86 7.12 -1.31 3.00
CA SER A 86 6.84 -0.81 1.66
C SER A 86 5.54 0.01 1.64
N VAL A 87 5.37 0.85 0.63
CA VAL A 87 4.11 1.60 0.41
C VAL A 87 2.92 0.64 0.36
N THR A 88 3.07 -0.51 -0.29
CA THR A 88 2.04 -1.55 -0.32
C THR A 88 1.70 -2.07 1.07
N ASP A 89 2.68 -2.25 1.96
CA ASP A 89 2.42 -2.71 3.34
C ASP A 89 1.64 -1.66 4.13
N LEU A 90 1.93 -0.37 3.95
CA LEU A 90 1.22 0.73 4.61
C LEU A 90 -0.22 0.85 4.09
N ILE A 91 -0.41 0.85 2.77
CA ILE A 91 -1.73 0.99 2.14
C ILE A 91 -2.61 -0.25 2.35
N SER A 92 -2.01 -1.44 2.54
CA SER A 92 -2.77 -2.66 2.81
C SER A 92 -3.70 -2.50 4.02
N LEU A 93 -3.29 -1.74 5.04
CA LEU A 93 -4.10 -1.47 6.23
C LEU A 93 -5.34 -0.61 5.93
N ALA A 94 -5.25 0.28 4.94
CA ALA A 94 -6.38 1.11 4.52
C ALA A 94 -7.43 0.33 3.71
N TRP A 95 -7.03 -0.78 3.07
CA TRP A 95 -7.95 -1.67 2.36
C TRP A 95 -8.70 -2.58 3.34
N CYS A 96 -7.94 -3.42 4.05
CA CYS A 96 -8.41 -4.15 5.22
C CYS A 96 -7.22 -4.73 5.99
N GLU A 97 -7.35 -4.79 7.31
CA GLU A 97 -6.38 -5.44 8.22
C GLU A 97 -6.01 -6.87 7.79
N VAL A 98 -6.99 -7.61 7.26
CA VAL A 98 -6.84 -8.99 6.80
C VAL A 98 -5.84 -9.04 5.63
N GLN A 99 -5.89 -8.09 4.69
CA GLN A 99 -4.98 -8.05 3.55
C GLN A 99 -3.52 -7.82 3.99
N PHE A 100 -3.33 -6.96 5.00
CA PHE A 100 -2.03 -6.75 5.60
C PHE A 100 -1.51 -8.02 6.28
N ASP A 101 -2.34 -8.67 7.10
CA ASP A 101 -1.95 -9.86 7.86
C ASP A 101 -1.63 -11.04 6.93
N TYR A 102 -2.46 -11.29 5.92
CA TYR A 102 -2.22 -12.29 4.89
C TYR A 102 -0.91 -12.03 4.15
N GLY A 103 -0.69 -10.80 3.67
CA GLY A 103 0.52 -10.46 2.91
C GLY A 103 1.80 -10.67 3.72
N MET A 104 1.79 -10.29 4.99
CA MET A 104 2.94 -10.39 5.89
C MET A 104 3.20 -11.82 6.35
N ARG A 105 2.17 -12.53 6.85
CA ARG A 105 2.29 -13.91 7.37
C ARG A 105 2.56 -14.94 6.28
N GLN A 106 1.94 -14.79 5.11
CA GLN A 106 2.21 -15.62 3.94
C GLN A 106 3.57 -15.27 3.31
N LYS A 107 4.21 -14.17 3.73
CA LYS A 107 5.51 -13.70 3.21
C LYS A 107 5.46 -13.51 1.69
N ARG A 108 4.47 -12.74 1.19
CA ARG A 108 4.25 -12.51 -0.26
C ARG A 108 5.49 -12.03 -1.02
N PHE A 109 6.40 -11.34 -0.33
CA PHE A 109 7.67 -10.85 -0.85
C PHE A 109 8.70 -11.95 -1.14
N ARG A 110 8.49 -13.18 -0.67
CA ARG A 110 9.35 -14.32 -0.97
C ARG A 110 8.89 -15.07 -2.20
N ARG A 111 9.79 -15.90 -2.75
CA ARG A 111 9.48 -16.81 -3.85
C ARG A 111 8.38 -17.77 -3.41
N LEU A 112 7.51 -18.16 -4.35
CA LEU A 112 6.38 -19.03 -4.08
C LEU A 112 6.76 -20.31 -3.30
N ALA A 113 7.90 -20.93 -3.64
CA ALA A 113 8.41 -22.13 -2.97
C ALA A 113 8.80 -21.93 -1.49
N ASP A 114 9.18 -20.70 -1.10
CA ASP A 114 9.58 -20.36 0.26
C ASP A 114 8.41 -19.84 1.11
N ARG A 115 7.21 -19.73 0.52
CA ARG A 115 6.01 -19.25 1.21
C ARG A 115 5.41 -20.41 2.03
N PRO A 116 5.00 -20.16 3.28
CA PRO A 116 4.35 -21.19 4.08
C PRO A 116 3.00 -21.59 3.45
N PRO A 117 2.67 -22.89 3.40
CA PRO A 117 1.41 -23.39 2.82
C PRO A 117 0.20 -23.18 3.74
N SER A 118 0.44 -23.02 5.04
CA SER A 118 -0.55 -22.56 6.00
C SER A 118 0.11 -21.62 7.00
N PHE A 119 -0.68 -20.72 7.58
CA PHE A 119 -0.23 -19.85 8.65
C PHE A 119 -1.34 -19.60 9.65
N ARG A 120 -0.98 -19.24 10.88
CA ARG A 120 -1.94 -18.88 11.92
C ARG A 120 -2.24 -17.40 11.86
N ALA A 121 -3.52 -17.03 11.74
CA ALA A 121 -3.99 -15.66 11.92
C ALA A 121 -3.77 -15.18 13.35
N GLU A 122 -3.87 -13.88 13.56
CA GLU A 122 -3.92 -13.29 14.91
C GLU A 122 -5.06 -13.87 15.77
N SER A 123 -6.21 -14.18 15.16
CA SER A 123 -7.34 -14.81 15.83
C SER A 123 -7.10 -16.29 16.22
N GLY A 124 -5.89 -16.83 16.00
CA GLY A 124 -5.53 -18.22 16.27
C GLY A 124 -6.03 -19.25 15.25
N LYS A 125 -6.82 -18.82 14.26
CA LYS A 125 -7.32 -19.69 13.19
C LYS A 125 -6.19 -20.04 12.22
N GLU A 126 -6.08 -21.30 11.85
CA GLU A 126 -5.17 -21.72 10.79
C GLU A 126 -5.81 -21.43 9.43
N ILE A 127 -5.07 -20.73 8.58
CA ILE A 127 -5.47 -20.40 7.23
C ILE A 127 -4.62 -21.25 6.29
N VAL A 128 -5.29 -22.06 5.48
CA VAL A 128 -4.67 -22.81 4.39
C VAL A 128 -4.60 -21.90 3.16
N VAL A 129 -3.39 -21.75 2.62
CA VAL A 129 -3.15 -20.94 1.43
C VAL A 129 -3.65 -21.67 0.20
N GLN A 130 -4.48 -21.00 -0.61
CA GLN A 130 -4.82 -21.48 -1.94
C GLN A 130 -3.63 -21.30 -2.88
N GLN A 131 -2.86 -22.38 -3.07
CA GLN A 131 -1.61 -22.35 -3.85
C GLN A 131 -1.84 -22.00 -5.32
N ASP A 132 -2.97 -22.42 -5.90
CA ASP A 132 -3.29 -22.12 -7.30
C ASP A 132 -3.45 -20.61 -7.53
N VAL A 133 -4.14 -19.92 -6.61
CA VAL A 133 -4.31 -18.46 -6.65
C VAL A 133 -2.96 -17.78 -6.43
N ALA A 134 -2.17 -18.25 -5.46
CA ALA A 134 -0.84 -17.70 -5.22
C ALA A 134 0.09 -17.86 -6.43
N ALA A 135 0.02 -18.98 -7.15
CA ALA A 135 0.77 -19.25 -8.36
C ALA A 135 0.35 -18.36 -9.54
N ARG A 136 -0.96 -18.20 -9.76
CA ARG A 136 -1.51 -17.29 -10.78
C ARG A 136 -1.06 -15.85 -10.52
N ASN A 137 -1.19 -15.38 -9.27
CA ASN A 137 -0.79 -14.03 -8.89
C ASN A 137 0.72 -13.80 -9.04
N ASP A 138 1.55 -14.79 -8.70
CA ASP A 138 3.01 -14.72 -8.89
C ASP A 138 3.38 -14.61 -10.38
N LYS A 139 2.71 -15.37 -11.26
CA LYS A 139 2.88 -15.28 -12.71
C LYS A 139 2.51 -13.90 -13.24
N THR A 140 1.36 -13.35 -12.84
CA THR A 140 0.91 -12.01 -13.24
C THR A 140 1.88 -10.94 -12.76
N THR A 141 2.36 -11.04 -11.52
CA THR A 141 3.30 -10.07 -10.93
C THR A 141 4.63 -10.08 -11.66
N LYS A 142 5.18 -11.27 -11.97
CA LYS A 142 6.42 -11.41 -12.75
C LYS A 142 6.27 -10.87 -14.17
N ARG A 143 5.13 -11.10 -14.81
CA ARG A 143 4.83 -10.52 -16.13
C ARG A 143 4.81 -8.99 -16.06
N GLY A 144 4.15 -8.42 -15.06
CA GLY A 144 4.17 -6.97 -14.82
C GLY A 144 5.58 -6.43 -14.62
N GLN A 145 6.38 -7.07 -13.77
CA GLN A 145 7.79 -6.69 -13.56
C GLN A 145 8.62 -6.73 -14.85
N PHE A 146 8.40 -7.73 -15.71
CA PHE A 146 9.08 -7.82 -16.99
C PHE A 146 8.69 -6.66 -17.92
N ILE A 147 7.40 -6.38 -18.06
CA ILE A 147 6.89 -5.27 -18.88
C ILE A 147 7.41 -3.92 -18.37
N HIS A 148 7.34 -3.69 -17.06
CA HIS A 148 7.88 -2.47 -16.46
C HIS A 148 9.37 -2.31 -16.75
N LYS A 149 10.15 -3.40 -16.68
CA LYS A 149 11.57 -3.36 -17.01
C LYS A 149 11.82 -3.01 -18.48
N GLU A 150 11.01 -3.55 -19.39
CA GLU A 150 11.10 -3.24 -20.82
C GLU A 150 10.77 -1.76 -21.09
N LEU A 151 9.65 -1.27 -20.53
CA LEU A 151 9.26 0.14 -20.63
C LEU A 151 10.28 1.09 -19.99
N GLU A 152 10.89 0.69 -18.86
CA GLU A 152 11.98 1.45 -18.24
C GLU A 152 13.21 1.54 -19.15
N LEU A 153 13.52 0.49 -19.92
CA LEU A 153 14.63 0.51 -20.88
C LEU A 153 14.31 1.40 -22.09
N GLU A 154 13.07 1.43 -22.55
CA GLU A 154 12.63 2.32 -23.63
C GLU A 154 12.65 3.80 -23.22
N LEU A 155 12.26 4.11 -21.96
CA LEU A 155 12.20 5.47 -21.44
C LEU A 155 13.56 6.01 -20.98
N ARG A 156 14.55 5.14 -20.73
CA ARG A 156 15.87 5.58 -20.24
C ARG A 156 16.64 6.29 -21.36
N PRO A 157 17.09 7.54 -21.14
CA PRO A 157 18.15 8.10 -21.98
C PRO A 157 19.42 7.25 -21.85
N GLU A 158 20.29 7.28 -22.86
CA GLU A 158 21.48 6.43 -23.02
C GLU A 158 22.22 6.16 -21.69
N GLU A 159 22.62 4.90 -21.45
CA GLU A 159 23.41 4.54 -20.28
C GLU A 159 24.82 5.18 -20.36
N ILE A 160 24.98 6.32 -19.68
CA ILE A 160 26.27 7.02 -19.61
C ILE A 160 27.16 6.30 -18.60
N GLN A 161 28.26 5.69 -19.07
CA GLN A 161 29.30 5.17 -18.19
C GLN A 161 30.08 6.34 -17.59
N VAL A 162 29.83 6.63 -16.32
CA VAL A 162 30.60 7.66 -15.60
C VAL A 162 31.82 7.03 -14.96
N VAL A 163 32.99 7.44 -15.43
CA VAL A 163 34.27 7.07 -14.81
C VAL A 163 34.46 7.95 -13.59
N ILE A 164 34.51 7.34 -12.41
CA ILE A 164 34.77 8.04 -11.14
C ILE A 164 36.29 8.16 -11.00
N ALA A 165 36.80 9.38 -11.11
CA ALA A 165 38.22 9.68 -10.97
C ALA A 165 38.57 10.18 -9.55
N THR A 166 37.62 10.84 -8.87
CA THR A 166 37.86 11.46 -7.57
C THR A 166 37.02 10.86 -6.45
N GLU A 167 37.44 11.06 -5.20
CA GLU A 167 36.71 10.56 -4.04
C GLU A 167 35.40 11.34 -3.84
N GLU A 168 35.40 12.63 -4.16
CA GLU A 168 34.26 13.53 -4.11
C GLU A 168 33.17 13.11 -5.10
N GLU A 169 33.53 12.74 -6.33
CA GLU A 169 32.61 12.16 -7.32
C GLU A 169 31.97 10.87 -6.78
N ARG A 170 32.74 10.04 -6.08
CA ARG A 170 32.23 8.80 -5.46
C ARG A 170 31.19 9.08 -4.38
N TRP A 171 31.38 10.14 -3.59
CA TRP A 171 30.41 10.57 -2.60
C TRP A 171 29.16 11.14 -3.25
N ALA A 172 29.29 11.96 -4.29
CA ALA A 172 28.16 12.48 -5.05
C ALA A 172 27.30 11.35 -5.63
N PHE A 173 27.91 10.30 -6.22
CA PHE A 173 27.21 9.13 -6.73
C PHE A 173 26.51 8.27 -5.68
N ARG A 174 26.96 8.32 -4.42
CA ARG A 174 26.35 7.57 -3.31
C ARG A 174 25.23 8.35 -2.63
N SER A 175 25.23 9.67 -2.80
CA SER A 175 24.28 10.60 -2.17
C SER A 175 23.00 10.76 -2.98
N VAL A 176 23.01 10.32 -4.24
CA VAL A 176 21.84 10.18 -5.13
C VAL A 176 21.33 8.75 -5.04
#